data_AF-A0A7L3J9E4-F1
#
_entry.id   AF-A0A7L3J9E4-F1
#
_cell.length_a   1.000
_cell.length_b   1.000
_cell.length_c   1.000
_cell.angle_alpha   90.00
_cell.angle_beta   90.00
_cell.angle_gamma   90.00
#
_symmetry.space_group_name_H-M   'P 1'
#
loop_
_entity.id
_entity.type
_entity.pdbx_description
1 polymer ?
#
loop_
_entity_poly.entity_id
_entity_poly.type
_entity_poly.pdbx_seq_one_letter_code
_entity_poly.pdbx_strand_id
1 'polypeptide(L)'
;GLCASAGKMKVVEEPNTFGLNNPFLPQTNRLQPKVSPSAISGPAHLFRLAGKCFSFVESTYKYEFCPFHNVTQHEQTFRWNAYSGILGIWHEWEIDNNTFAGMWMREGDSCETKSRQTKVHLVCGKSNKLAYVSEPSTCVYSLTFETPLVCHPHSLLVYPTLTEALQR
;
A
#
# COMPACT_ATOMS: atom_id res chain seq x y z
N GLY A 1 -45.42 23.53 34.14
CA GLY A 1 -45.12 22.17 34.65
C GLY A 1 -44.79 21.29 33.48
N LEU A 2 -43.82 20.41 33.67
CA LEU A 2 -43.04 19.65 32.70
C LEU A 2 -43.80 18.71 31.73
N CYS A 3 -43.14 18.46 30.57
CA CYS A 3 -42.91 17.17 29.85
C CYS A 3 -44.12 16.36 29.34
N ALA A 4 -44.07 15.61 28.23
CA ALA A 4 -43.04 15.28 27.24
C ALA A 4 -43.74 14.79 25.96
N SER A 5 -43.27 15.17 24.77
CA SER A 5 -43.71 14.54 23.51
C SER A 5 -42.80 13.36 23.18
N ALA A 6 -43.35 12.14 23.25
CA ALA A 6 -42.70 10.92 22.78
C ALA A 6 -42.62 10.94 21.24
N GLY A 7 -41.41 11.13 20.70
CA GLY A 7 -41.12 10.95 19.28
C GLY A 7 -40.78 9.50 18.99
N LYS A 8 -41.56 8.84 18.12
CA LYS A 8 -41.31 7.48 17.62
C LYS A 8 -39.98 7.42 16.89
N MET A 9 -39.06 6.58 17.36
CA MET A 9 -37.84 6.22 16.62
C MET A 9 -38.23 5.41 15.38
N LYS A 10 -37.90 5.91 14.20
CA LYS A 10 -38.02 5.16 12.95
C LYS A 10 -36.64 4.55 12.67
N VAL A 11 -36.56 3.22 12.75
CA VAL A 11 -35.39 2.45 12.35
C VAL A 11 -35.07 2.82 10.91
N VAL A 12 -33.86 3.32 10.67
CA VAL A 12 -33.37 3.54 9.31
C VAL A 12 -32.88 2.18 8.82
N GLU A 13 -33.67 1.56 7.95
CA GLU A 13 -33.22 0.43 7.15
C GLU A 13 -31.99 0.85 6.34
N GLU A 14 -30.90 0.09 6.44
CA GLU A 14 -29.72 0.26 5.59
C GLU A 14 -30.14 0.08 4.12
N PRO A 15 -29.91 1.05 3.22
CA PRO A 15 -29.96 0.74 1.82
C PRO A 15 -28.66 0.02 1.46
N ASN A 16 -28.78 -1.30 1.35
CA ASN A 16 -27.90 -2.14 0.57
C ASN A 16 -27.63 -1.46 -0.79
N THR A 17 -26.33 -1.41 -1.14
CA THR A 17 -25.74 -1.39 -2.49
C THR A 17 -26.72 -1.27 -3.66
N PHE A 18 -26.60 -0.24 -4.50
CA PHE A 18 -26.51 -0.32 -5.98
C PHE A 18 -26.29 1.11 -6.51
N GLY A 19 -25.26 1.29 -7.33
CA GLY A 19 -24.70 2.61 -7.66
C GLY A 19 -25.50 3.46 -8.64
N LEU A 20 -25.06 4.73 -8.79
CA LEU A 20 -24.70 5.41 -10.04
C LEU A 20 -24.72 6.94 -9.82
N ASN A 21 -23.55 7.56 -10.02
CA ASN A 21 -23.34 8.96 -10.43
C ASN A 21 -24.16 10.06 -9.70
N ASN A 22 -23.74 10.42 -8.48
CA ASN A 22 -24.14 11.71 -7.90
C ASN A 22 -22.99 12.73 -8.09
N PRO A 23 -23.15 13.78 -8.92
CA PRO A 23 -22.10 14.78 -9.16
C PRO A 23 -21.88 15.77 -7.98
N PHE A 24 -22.59 15.58 -6.85
CA PHE A 24 -22.57 16.49 -5.70
C PHE A 24 -22.08 15.85 -4.39
N LEU A 25 -21.52 14.65 -4.44
CA LEU A 25 -20.65 14.19 -3.36
C LEU A 25 -19.25 14.74 -3.65
N PRO A 26 -18.55 15.37 -2.69
CA PRO A 26 -17.14 15.66 -2.89
C PRO A 26 -16.49 14.33 -3.24
N GLN A 27 -15.90 14.24 -4.44
CA GLN A 27 -15.03 13.13 -4.79
C GLN A 27 -14.10 12.98 -3.60
N THR A 28 -14.21 11.87 -2.86
CA THR A 28 -13.28 11.56 -1.77
C THR A 28 -11.89 11.77 -2.35
N ASN A 29 -11.16 12.79 -1.85
CA ASN A 29 -9.90 13.29 -2.39
C ASN A 29 -9.11 12.17 -3.04
N ARG A 30 -9.27 12.01 -4.36
CA ARG A 30 -8.60 10.92 -5.06
C ARG A 30 -7.15 11.33 -5.10
N LEU A 31 -6.33 10.68 -4.28
CA LEU A 31 -4.90 10.95 -4.21
C LEU A 31 -4.32 10.99 -5.63
N GLN A 32 -3.76 12.14 -6.01
CA GLN A 32 -3.18 12.34 -7.33
C GLN A 32 -1.66 12.18 -7.22
N PRO A 33 -1.05 11.17 -7.85
CA PRO A 33 0.39 11.01 -7.85
C PRO A 33 1.04 12.14 -8.66
N LYS A 34 2.19 12.64 -8.18
CA LYS A 34 2.98 13.67 -8.87
C LYS A 34 3.61 13.17 -10.16
N VAL A 35 3.87 11.87 -10.24
CA VAL A 35 4.51 11.19 -11.37
C VAL A 35 3.82 9.85 -11.64
N SER A 36 3.93 9.34 -12.87
CA SER A 36 3.51 7.97 -13.16
C SER A 36 4.48 6.96 -12.52
N PRO A 37 4.01 5.79 -12.07
CA PRO A 37 4.88 4.68 -11.71
C PRO A 37 5.84 4.30 -12.84
N SER A 38 7.04 3.85 -12.49
CA SER A 38 7.96 3.22 -13.45
C SER A 38 7.31 2.00 -14.11
N ALA A 39 7.83 1.60 -15.27
CA ALA A 39 7.42 0.34 -15.89
C ALA A 39 7.65 -0.85 -14.92
N ILE A 40 6.78 -1.85 -15.01
CA ILE A 40 6.93 -3.10 -14.24
C ILE A 40 8.24 -3.76 -14.66
N SER A 41 9.09 -4.10 -13.69
CA SER A 41 10.41 -4.70 -13.90
C SER A 41 10.81 -5.59 -12.73
N GLY A 42 11.91 -6.33 -12.87
CA GLY A 42 12.42 -7.26 -11.85
C GLY A 42 11.89 -8.69 -12.01
N PRO A 43 11.77 -9.47 -10.92
CA PRO A 43 11.42 -10.88 -11.00
C PRO A 43 10.02 -11.12 -11.60
N ALA A 44 9.97 -11.78 -12.75
CA ALA A 44 8.73 -11.97 -13.52
C ALA A 44 7.60 -12.66 -12.73
N HIS A 45 7.95 -13.57 -11.82
CA HIS A 45 6.98 -14.28 -10.98
C HIS A 45 6.24 -13.35 -9.99
N LEU A 46 6.77 -12.15 -9.71
CA LEU A 46 6.12 -11.12 -8.89
C LEU A 46 5.12 -10.27 -9.68
N PHE A 47 5.15 -10.28 -11.02
CA PHE A 47 4.27 -9.42 -11.85
C PHE A 47 2.78 -9.73 -11.63
N ARG A 48 2.44 -10.94 -11.17
CA ARG A 48 1.09 -11.33 -10.76
C ARG A 48 0.53 -10.57 -9.55
N LEU A 49 1.37 -9.79 -8.86
CA LEU A 49 0.99 -8.88 -7.79
C LEU A 49 0.57 -7.49 -8.32
N ALA A 50 0.95 -7.14 -9.55
CA ALA A 50 0.55 -5.88 -10.16
C ALA A 50 -0.98 -5.81 -10.28
N GLY A 51 -1.54 -4.63 -10.00
CA GLY A 51 -2.98 -4.39 -9.98
C GLY A 51 -3.72 -4.94 -8.75
N LYS A 52 -3.01 -5.54 -7.78
CA LYS A 52 -3.56 -5.93 -6.47
C LYS A 52 -3.06 -4.98 -5.39
N CYS A 53 -3.88 -4.74 -4.39
CA CYS A 53 -3.56 -3.86 -3.27
C CYS A 53 -3.80 -4.59 -1.94
N PHE A 54 -2.92 -4.34 -0.98
CA PHE A 54 -2.91 -5.01 0.31
C PHE A 54 -2.91 -3.96 1.42
N SER A 55 -3.89 -4.02 2.30
CA SER A 55 -4.04 -3.06 3.38
C SER A 55 -3.53 -3.58 4.72
N PHE A 56 -2.99 -2.68 5.53
CA PHE A 56 -2.63 -2.90 6.92
C PHE A 56 -3.17 -1.74 7.74
N VAL A 57 -3.85 -2.03 8.85
CA VAL A 57 -4.37 -0.99 9.75
C VAL A 57 -3.60 -1.04 11.05
N GLU A 58 -3.03 0.09 11.43
CA GLU A 58 -2.35 0.25 12.71
C GLU A 58 -2.82 1.53 13.38
N SER A 59 -3.31 1.39 14.62
CA SER A 59 -3.95 2.47 15.36
C SER A 59 -5.06 3.16 14.54
N THR A 60 -4.87 4.42 14.15
CA THR A 60 -5.84 5.22 13.38
C THR A 60 -5.49 5.32 11.90
N TYR A 61 -4.46 4.64 11.42
CA TYR A 61 -4.02 4.74 10.03
C TYR A 61 -4.20 3.42 9.29
N LYS A 62 -4.80 3.50 8.10
CA LYS A 62 -4.82 2.44 7.11
C LYS A 62 -3.75 2.71 6.07
N TYR A 63 -2.80 1.81 5.94
CA TYR A 63 -1.80 1.79 4.89
C TYR A 63 -2.26 0.85 3.78
N GLU A 64 -2.01 1.23 2.54
CA GLU A 64 -2.31 0.40 1.38
C GLU A 64 -1.11 0.34 0.46
N PHE A 65 -0.67 -0.87 0.13
CA PHE A 65 0.44 -1.12 -0.77
C PHE A 65 -0.06 -1.84 -2.02
N CYS A 66 0.15 -1.22 -3.18
CA CYS A 66 -0.11 -1.80 -4.49
C CYS A 66 1.24 -2.02 -5.20
N PRO A 67 1.76 -3.26 -5.26
CA PRO A 67 3.04 -3.55 -5.92
C PRO A 67 3.10 -3.00 -7.34
N PHE A 68 4.24 -2.39 -7.68
CA PHE A 68 4.48 -1.71 -8.96
C PHE A 68 3.60 -0.48 -9.26
N HIS A 69 2.88 0.04 -8.26
CA HIS A 69 2.05 1.22 -8.41
C HIS A 69 2.39 2.29 -7.35
N ASN A 70 1.87 2.19 -6.13
CA ASN A 70 2.11 3.16 -5.06
C ASN A 70 1.87 2.57 -3.66
N VAL A 71 2.25 3.36 -2.65
CA VAL A 71 1.91 3.17 -1.25
C VAL A 71 1.12 4.38 -0.78
N THR A 72 -0.01 4.18 -0.12
CA THR A 72 -0.83 5.26 0.44
C THR A 72 -1.07 5.06 1.93
N GLN A 73 -1.40 6.17 2.59
CA GLN A 73 -1.84 6.23 3.98
C GLN A 73 -3.16 6.98 4.06
N HIS A 74 -4.08 6.46 4.85
CA HIS A 74 -5.39 7.04 5.10
C HIS A 74 -5.68 7.02 6.60
N GLU A 75 -5.78 8.19 7.22
CA GLU A 75 -6.32 8.34 8.57
C GLU A 75 -7.79 7.91 8.58
N GLN A 76 -8.14 7.02 9.50
CA GLN A 76 -9.48 6.41 9.63
C GLN A 76 -10.36 7.13 10.66
N THR A 77 -9.96 8.32 11.12
CA THR A 77 -10.75 9.09 12.08
C THR A 77 -11.94 9.75 11.37
N PHE A 78 -13.05 9.95 12.08
CA PHE A 78 -14.24 10.65 11.56
C PHE A 78 -14.07 12.17 11.46
N ARG A 79 -12.83 12.65 11.29
CA ARG A 79 -12.53 14.07 11.15
C ARG A 79 -12.80 14.49 9.72
N TRP A 80 -13.40 15.67 9.55
CA TRP A 80 -13.66 16.25 8.23
C TRP A 80 -12.36 16.51 7.44
N ASN A 81 -11.22 16.62 8.13
CA ASN A 81 -9.89 16.85 7.57
C ASN A 81 -8.91 15.69 7.85
N ALA A 82 -9.41 14.45 7.94
CA ALA A 82 -8.56 13.27 8.10
C ALA A 82 -7.47 13.22 7.01
N TYR A 83 -6.22 13.00 7.42
CA TYR A 83 -5.10 12.99 6.49
C TYR A 83 -5.20 11.78 5.54
N SER A 84 -4.95 12.01 4.25
CA SER A 84 -4.70 10.96 3.28
C SER A 84 -3.57 11.40 2.36
N GLY A 85 -2.63 10.51 2.08
CA GLY A 85 -1.48 10.85 1.25
C GLY A 85 -0.75 9.68 0.64
N ILE A 86 0.08 9.97 -0.35
CA ILE A 86 0.95 9.01 -1.03
C ILE A 86 2.30 8.98 -0.30
N LEU A 87 2.72 7.80 0.15
CA LEU A 87 4.00 7.59 0.83
C LEU A 87 5.14 7.21 -0.14
N GLY A 88 4.78 6.89 -1.38
CA GLY A 88 5.72 6.63 -2.46
C GLY A 88 5.03 6.01 -3.67
N ILE A 89 5.68 6.15 -4.82
CA ILE A 89 5.27 5.65 -6.13
C ILE A 89 6.37 4.70 -6.61
N TRP A 90 5.99 3.58 -7.21
CA TRP A 90 6.95 2.58 -7.68
C TRP A 90 8.01 3.22 -8.59
N HIS A 91 9.28 3.03 -8.22
CA HIS A 91 10.41 3.65 -8.89
C HIS A 91 11.39 2.61 -9.44
N GLU A 92 12.01 1.84 -8.55
CA GLU A 92 13.08 0.90 -8.92
C GLU A 92 13.28 -0.17 -7.86
N TRP A 93 14.02 -1.21 -8.23
CA TRP A 93 14.53 -2.19 -7.28
C TRP A 93 15.83 -1.69 -6.65
N GLU A 94 15.97 -1.94 -5.35
CA GLU A 94 17.27 -1.99 -4.73
C GLU A 94 17.90 -3.35 -5.00
N ILE A 95 19.11 -3.34 -5.56
CA ILE A 95 19.91 -4.54 -5.78
C ILE A 95 21.12 -4.46 -4.86
N ASP A 96 21.27 -5.46 -4.02
CA ASP A 96 22.45 -5.66 -3.19
C ASP A 96 22.97 -7.08 -3.41
N ASN A 97 24.27 -7.23 -3.62
CA ASN A 97 24.92 -8.54 -3.79
C ASN A 97 24.19 -9.48 -4.77
N ASN A 98 23.86 -8.99 -5.98
CA ASN A 98 23.12 -9.71 -7.03
C ASN A 98 21.72 -10.21 -6.62
N THR A 99 21.14 -9.63 -5.57
CA THR A 99 19.82 -9.98 -5.04
C THR A 99 18.95 -8.73 -4.99
N PHE A 100 17.67 -8.87 -5.34
CA PHE A 100 16.63 -7.87 -5.13
C PHE A 100 16.39 -7.72 -3.62
N ALA A 101 16.92 -6.65 -3.02
CA ALA A 101 16.88 -6.40 -1.58
C ALA A 101 15.60 -5.69 -1.13
N GLY A 102 14.97 -4.92 -2.03
CA GLY A 102 13.72 -4.23 -1.74
C GLY A 102 13.19 -3.42 -2.91
N MET A 103 11.94 -2.97 -2.79
CA MET A 103 11.29 -2.08 -3.75
C MET A 103 11.37 -0.64 -3.24
N TRP A 104 11.98 0.26 -4.00
CA TRP A 104 11.95 1.68 -3.70
C TRP A 104 10.71 2.33 -4.29
N MET A 105 9.92 2.93 -3.40
CA MET A 105 8.77 3.75 -3.73
C MET A 105 9.13 5.22 -3.43
N ARG A 106 9.25 6.07 -4.44
CA ARG A 106 9.74 7.46 -4.31
C ARG A 106 8.68 8.46 -4.77
N GLU A 107 8.98 9.76 -4.69
CA GLU A 107 8.08 10.82 -5.18
C GLU A 107 6.67 10.79 -4.57
N GLY A 108 6.57 10.44 -3.28
CA GLY A 108 5.35 10.62 -2.53
C GLY A 108 5.00 12.10 -2.29
N ASP A 109 4.02 12.33 -1.44
CA ASP A 109 3.59 13.67 -1.08
C ASP A 109 4.72 14.47 -0.44
N SER A 110 4.67 15.79 -0.63
CA SER A 110 5.68 16.70 -0.09
C SER A 110 5.72 16.61 1.44
N CYS A 111 6.94 16.60 1.97
CA CYS A 111 7.23 16.49 3.38
C CYS A 111 8.43 17.39 3.68
N GLU A 112 8.12 18.62 4.09
CA GLU A 112 9.09 19.70 4.28
C GLU A 112 9.90 19.96 3.00
N THR A 113 11.20 19.62 2.99
CA THR A 113 12.14 19.85 1.89
C THR A 113 12.30 18.66 0.94
N LYS A 114 11.64 17.53 1.22
CA LYS A 114 11.76 16.28 0.46
C LYS A 114 10.39 15.67 0.15
N SER A 115 10.36 14.73 -0.80
CA SER A 115 9.19 13.88 -1.02
C SER A 115 9.22 12.70 -0.04
N ARG A 116 8.05 12.25 0.42
CA ARG A 116 7.95 10.97 1.14
C ARG A 116 8.48 9.84 0.28
N GLN A 117 9.17 8.90 0.91
CA GLN A 117 9.68 7.70 0.26
C GLN A 117 9.49 6.48 1.16
N THR A 118 9.29 5.34 0.53
CA THR A 118 9.03 4.08 1.20
C THR A 118 9.93 2.99 0.62
N LYS A 119 10.57 2.22 1.49
CA LYS A 119 11.26 0.98 1.13
C LYS A 119 10.37 -0.21 1.49
N VAL A 120 10.08 -1.07 0.53
CA VAL A 120 9.31 -2.29 0.76
C VAL A 120 10.24 -3.49 0.75
N HIS A 121 10.27 -4.23 1.85
CA HIS A 121 10.96 -5.50 1.99
C HIS A 121 10.00 -6.65 1.73
N LEU A 122 10.37 -7.53 0.81
CA LEU A 122 9.62 -8.75 0.51
C LEU A 122 10.15 -9.88 1.40
N VAL A 123 9.26 -10.52 2.15
CA VAL A 123 9.62 -11.64 3.03
C VAL A 123 8.75 -12.86 2.73
N CYS A 124 9.32 -14.05 2.93
CA CYS A 124 8.57 -15.29 2.76
C CYS A 124 7.41 -15.34 3.77
N GLY A 125 6.21 -15.63 3.28
CA GLY A 125 5.01 -15.78 4.12
C GLY A 125 3.99 -16.72 3.49
N LYS A 126 3.00 -17.14 4.28
CA LYS A 126 1.97 -18.09 3.83
C LYS A 126 0.94 -17.47 2.86
N SER A 127 0.82 -16.14 2.87
CA SER A 127 -0.17 -15.38 2.10
C SER A 127 0.41 -14.04 1.67
N ASN A 128 -0.14 -13.46 0.60
CA ASN A 128 0.17 -12.09 0.19
C ASN A 128 -0.48 -11.10 1.16
N LYS A 129 0.30 -10.40 1.99
CA LYS A 129 -0.23 -9.38 2.91
C LYS A 129 0.83 -8.34 3.27
N LEU A 130 0.37 -7.11 3.51
CA LEU A 130 1.19 -6.11 4.18
C LEU A 130 1.24 -6.44 5.67
N ALA A 131 2.41 -6.83 6.17
CA ALA A 131 2.58 -7.41 7.50
C ALA A 131 3.00 -6.39 8.55
N TYR A 132 3.81 -5.39 8.16
CA TYR A 132 4.32 -4.37 9.06
C TYR A 132 4.64 -3.08 8.32
N VAL A 133 4.48 -1.95 9.01
CA VAL A 133 4.77 -0.59 8.55
C VAL A 133 5.50 0.14 9.66
N SER A 134 6.53 0.91 9.33
CA SER A 134 7.17 1.81 10.29
C SER A 134 7.70 3.08 9.61
N GLU A 135 7.90 4.14 10.38
CA GLU A 135 8.55 5.39 9.96
C GLU A 135 9.89 5.53 10.70
N PRO A 136 10.96 4.85 10.25
CA PRO A 136 12.26 4.89 10.93
C PRO A 136 12.90 6.29 10.98
N SER A 137 12.54 7.19 10.06
CA SER A 137 12.91 8.60 10.12
C SER A 137 11.84 9.44 9.43
N THR A 138 11.73 10.72 9.77
CA THR A 138 10.69 11.61 9.25
C THR A 138 10.60 11.53 7.72
N CYS A 139 9.40 11.26 7.20
CA CYS A 139 9.06 11.08 5.79
C CYS A 139 9.68 9.85 5.08
N VAL A 140 10.34 8.95 5.82
CA VAL A 140 10.93 7.72 5.29
C VAL A 140 10.26 6.53 5.95
N TYR A 141 9.60 5.72 5.14
CA TYR A 141 8.83 4.58 5.60
C TYR A 141 9.53 3.27 5.23
N SER A 142 9.31 2.25 6.07
CA SER A 142 9.73 0.88 5.83
C SER A 142 8.54 -0.05 5.96
N LEU A 143 8.27 -0.83 4.91
CA LEU A 143 7.17 -1.79 4.83
C LEU A 143 7.74 -3.21 4.75
N THR A 144 7.10 -4.14 5.45
CA THR A 144 7.33 -5.58 5.28
C THR A 144 6.12 -6.21 4.61
N PHE A 145 6.33 -6.73 3.42
CA PHE A 145 5.30 -7.43 2.64
C PHE A 145 5.59 -8.93 2.60
N GLU A 146 4.69 -9.71 3.19
CA GLU A 146 4.75 -11.16 3.17
C GLU A 146 4.17 -11.70 1.86
N THR A 147 4.87 -12.62 1.21
CA THR A 147 4.36 -13.34 0.04
C THR A 147 5.00 -14.72 -0.10
N PRO A 148 4.23 -15.76 -0.48
CA PRO A 148 4.79 -17.07 -0.80
C PRO A 148 5.71 -17.05 -2.03
N LEU A 149 5.62 -16.00 -2.84
CA LEU A 149 6.37 -15.86 -4.09
C LEU A 149 7.88 -15.70 -3.87
N VAL A 150 8.30 -15.25 -2.68
CA VAL A 150 9.72 -15.06 -2.34
C VAL A 150 10.27 -16.12 -1.39
N CYS A 151 9.54 -17.22 -1.18
CA CYS A 151 9.97 -18.28 -0.27
C CYS A 151 11.05 -19.20 -0.86
N HIS A 152 11.15 -19.26 -2.19
CA HIS A 152 12.23 -20.00 -2.83
C HIS A 152 13.56 -19.25 -2.66
N PRO A 153 14.67 -19.89 -2.24
CA PRO A 153 15.95 -19.22 -1.97
C PRO A 153 16.48 -18.38 -3.15
N HIS A 154 16.14 -18.79 -4.38
CA HIS A 154 16.58 -18.14 -5.62
C HIS A 154 15.56 -17.18 -6.22
N SER A 155 14.43 -16.93 -5.55
CA SER A 155 13.35 -16.10 -6.10
C SER A 155 13.80 -14.65 -6.36
N LEU A 156 14.69 -14.11 -5.51
CA LEU A 156 15.11 -12.72 -5.58
C LEU A 156 16.48 -12.50 -6.23
N LEU A 157 17.03 -13.47 -6.96
CA LEU A 157 18.34 -13.31 -7.59
C LEU A 157 18.22 -12.62 -8.97
N VAL A 158 19.14 -11.71 -9.27
CA VAL A 158 19.12 -10.84 -10.48
C VAL A 158 19.68 -11.56 -11.72
N TYR A 159 20.72 -12.37 -11.53
CA TYR A 159 21.36 -13.19 -12.56
C TYR A 159 21.46 -14.63 -12.07
N PRO A 160 21.46 -15.62 -12.98
CA PRO A 160 20.84 -16.91 -12.71
C PRO A 160 21.55 -17.72 -11.62
N THR A 161 20.74 -18.40 -10.82
CA THR A 161 21.11 -19.59 -10.05
C THR A 161 20.24 -20.75 -10.50
N LEU A 162 20.68 -21.92 -10.96
CA LEU A 162 21.93 -22.59 -11.35
C LEU A 162 21.40 -23.82 -12.14
N THR A 163 22.19 -24.60 -12.87
CA THR A 163 21.64 -25.85 -13.47
C THR A 163 21.46 -26.95 -12.40
N GLU A 164 20.58 -27.94 -12.61
CA GLU A 164 20.23 -29.00 -11.61
C GLU A 164 21.45 -29.72 -10.97
N ALA A 165 22.52 -29.92 -11.74
CA ALA A 165 23.78 -30.47 -11.22
C ALA A 165 24.43 -29.61 -10.13
N LEU A 166 24.11 -28.31 -10.12
CA LEU A 166 24.58 -27.29 -9.20
C LEU A 166 23.50 -26.85 -8.21
N GLN A 167 22.30 -27.42 -8.27
CA GLN A 167 21.17 -27.09 -7.40
C GLN A 167 20.81 -28.16 -6.37
N ARG A 168 21.27 -29.42 -6.54
CA ARG A 168 20.98 -30.62 -5.72
C ARG A 168 19.89 -30.50 -4.65
#